data_AF-A0A855NGD6-F1
#
_entry.id   AF-A0A855NGD6-F1
#
_cell.length_a   1.000
_cell.length_b   1.000
_cell.length_c   1.000
_cell.angle_alpha   90.00
_cell.angle_beta   90.00
_cell.angle_gamma   90.00
#
_symmetry.space_group_name_H-M   'P 1'
#
loop_
_entity.id
_entity.type
_entity.pdbx_description
1 polymer ?
#
loop_
_entity_poly.entity_id
_entity_poly.type
_entity_poly.pdbx_seq_one_letter_code
_entity_poly.pdbx_strand_id
1 'polypeptide(L)'
;MKISLFGKTKNNFVKILDENISEFWNQNIIEKAKEIDFTQNLNYKLEEDEVFVIEYKDDDIDNNFIKTTTNTTSRDTITEKDFKNLEVIFYEIDEVIYFQRIFPSFLITSTWLTFDTLDKGQKGVKIDQKTRLKFENRTDIILDKKNNKIYFMVFNNLEKIFPNFSKYYREASEDEFNKFKANNLLKVDLEFKDLGKRQLTKIAQIIDKIGYFQDNIKDYKKYAKDYDITFEINTKDQINEFHALVFENFYKTPHKSCKKNVKF
;
A
#
# COMPACT_ATOMS: atom_id res chain seq x y z
N MET A 1 -15.01 10.43 20.66
CA MET A 1 -15.82 9.22 20.37
C MET A 1 -14.87 8.02 20.38
N LYS A 2 -15.25 6.88 20.97
CA LYS A 2 -14.42 5.68 20.92
C LYS A 2 -14.60 5.05 19.54
N ILE A 3 -13.51 4.90 18.78
CA ILE A 3 -13.52 4.32 17.44
C ILE A 3 -12.74 3.00 17.49
N SER A 4 -13.30 1.95 16.91
CA SER A 4 -12.56 0.70 16.76
C SER A 4 -11.68 0.79 15.52
N LEU A 5 -10.38 0.59 15.71
CA LEU A 5 -9.43 0.44 14.62
C LEU A 5 -9.29 -1.03 14.26
N PHE A 6 -9.36 -1.34 12.98
CA PHE A 6 -9.27 -2.68 12.43
C PHE A 6 -8.09 -2.83 11.49
N GLY A 7 -7.65 -4.08 11.31
CA GLY A 7 -6.60 -4.46 10.39
C GLY A 7 -7.06 -5.56 9.44
N LYS A 8 -6.55 -5.55 8.22
CA LYS A 8 -6.64 -6.67 7.27
C LYS A 8 -5.23 -7.26 7.09
N THR A 9 -5.15 -8.57 7.21
CA THR A 9 -4.03 -9.36 6.69
C THR A 9 -4.49 -10.12 5.44
N LYS A 10 -3.59 -10.87 4.80
CA LYS A 10 -3.91 -11.75 3.68
C LYS A 10 -5.11 -12.68 3.94
N ASN A 11 -5.29 -13.16 5.17
CA ASN A 11 -6.21 -14.26 5.48
C ASN A 11 -7.38 -13.88 6.39
N ASN A 12 -7.32 -12.75 7.10
CA ASN A 12 -8.29 -12.41 8.13
C ASN A 12 -8.35 -10.90 8.41
N PHE A 13 -9.43 -10.52 9.09
CA PHE A 13 -9.64 -9.20 9.65
C PHE A 13 -9.55 -9.27 11.17
N VAL A 14 -8.81 -8.33 11.77
CA VAL A 14 -8.55 -8.29 13.21
C VAL A 14 -8.93 -6.95 13.79
N LYS A 15 -9.30 -6.94 15.07
CA LYS A 15 -9.46 -5.71 15.83
C LYS A 15 -8.11 -5.32 16.45
N ILE A 16 -7.65 -4.10 16.20
CA ILE A 16 -6.33 -3.61 16.63
C ILE A 16 -6.44 -2.93 17.99
N LEU A 17 -7.27 -1.88 18.07
CA LEU A 17 -7.45 -1.08 19.27
C LEU A 17 -8.81 -0.40 19.26
N ASP A 18 -9.12 0.23 20.39
CA ASP A 18 -10.44 0.71 20.73
C ASP A 18 -10.30 2.06 21.46
N GLU A 19 -9.96 3.11 20.71
CA GLU A 19 -9.60 4.42 21.27
C GLU A 19 -10.07 5.55 20.34
N ASN A 20 -9.97 6.79 20.81
CA ASN A 20 -10.18 7.91 19.91
C ASN A 20 -8.93 8.14 19.07
N ILE A 21 -9.01 7.84 17.77
CA ILE A 21 -7.89 8.02 16.83
C ILE A 21 -8.02 9.28 15.97
N SER A 22 -9.07 10.10 16.16
CA SER A 22 -9.34 11.28 15.32
C SER A 22 -8.21 12.31 15.35
N GLU A 23 -7.46 12.39 16.45
CA GLU A 23 -6.32 13.30 16.60
C GLU A 23 -5.07 12.82 15.85
N PHE A 24 -5.00 11.53 15.50
CA PHE A 24 -3.83 10.90 14.91
C PHE A 24 -4.05 10.50 13.45
N TRP A 25 -5.28 10.60 12.93
CA TRP A 25 -5.64 10.18 11.59
C TRP A 25 -6.48 11.24 10.87
N ASN A 26 -5.91 11.81 9.81
CA ASN A 26 -6.52 12.85 8.99
C ASN A 26 -7.69 12.31 8.15
N GLN A 27 -8.89 12.80 8.44
CA GLN A 27 -10.15 12.47 7.74
C GLN A 27 -10.44 13.40 6.55
N ASN A 28 -9.71 14.51 6.42
CA ASN A 28 -10.14 15.67 5.65
C ASN A 28 -9.80 15.59 4.15
N ILE A 29 -9.59 14.40 3.59
CA ILE A 29 -9.30 14.28 2.15
C ILE A 29 -10.49 14.76 1.31
N ILE A 30 -11.73 14.61 1.80
CA ILE A 30 -12.94 14.92 1.02
C ILE A 30 -13.52 16.29 1.35
N GLU A 31 -13.39 16.78 2.59
CA GLU A 31 -14.21 17.92 3.06
C GLU A 31 -13.95 19.23 2.30
N LYS A 32 -12.87 19.32 1.51
CA LYS A 32 -12.53 20.50 0.69
C LYS A 32 -11.94 20.20 -0.68
N ALA A 33 -11.85 18.94 -1.08
CA ALA A 33 -11.22 18.57 -2.33
C ALA A 33 -12.20 18.60 -3.50
N LYS A 34 -11.73 19.06 -4.66
CA LYS A 34 -12.46 18.96 -5.92
C LYS A 34 -12.39 17.52 -6.43
N GLU A 35 -13.56 16.94 -6.70
CA GLU A 35 -13.67 15.59 -7.25
C GLU A 35 -13.29 15.54 -8.74
N ILE A 36 -12.44 14.60 -9.10
CA ILE A 36 -12.06 14.29 -10.48
C ILE A 36 -12.50 12.86 -10.79
N ASP A 37 -13.43 12.69 -11.73
CA ASP A 37 -13.83 11.35 -12.19
C ASP A 37 -12.63 10.66 -12.84
N PHE A 38 -12.12 9.63 -12.17
CA PHE A 38 -10.95 8.90 -12.62
C PHE A 38 -11.17 8.21 -13.97
N THR A 39 -12.39 7.71 -14.20
CA THR A 39 -12.72 6.92 -15.40
C THR A 39 -12.69 7.76 -16.68
N GLN A 40 -12.87 9.07 -16.56
CA GLN A 40 -12.78 10.03 -17.67
C GLN A 40 -11.40 10.71 -17.75
N ASN A 41 -10.56 10.57 -16.73
CA ASN A 41 -9.33 11.35 -16.55
C ASN A 41 -8.11 10.46 -16.22
N LEU A 42 -7.95 9.34 -16.92
CA LEU A 42 -6.96 8.29 -16.60
C LEU A 42 -5.49 8.74 -16.62
N ASN A 43 -5.17 9.84 -17.31
CA ASN A 43 -3.81 10.40 -17.41
C ASN A 43 -3.63 11.72 -16.63
N TYR A 44 -4.67 12.12 -15.89
CA TYR A 44 -4.65 13.38 -15.16
C TYR A 44 -3.73 13.27 -13.94
N LYS A 45 -3.06 14.38 -13.61
CA LYS A 45 -2.28 14.49 -12.37
C LYS A 45 -3.05 15.42 -11.44
N LEU A 46 -3.42 14.91 -10.27
CA LEU A 46 -4.13 15.70 -9.25
C LEU A 46 -3.28 16.90 -8.83
N GLU A 47 -3.93 18.05 -8.71
CA GLU A 47 -3.41 19.23 -8.01
C GLU A 47 -3.62 19.07 -6.48
N GLU A 48 -3.04 19.97 -5.68
CA GLU A 48 -3.01 19.85 -4.20
C GLU A 48 -4.39 19.71 -3.53
N ASP A 49 -5.44 20.28 -4.14
CA ASP A 49 -6.81 20.29 -3.61
C ASP A 49 -7.76 19.37 -4.40
N GLU A 50 -7.23 18.36 -5.12
CA GLU A 50 -8.03 17.45 -5.93
C GLU A 50 -7.95 16.01 -5.45
N VAL A 51 -9.04 15.27 -5.68
CA VAL A 51 -9.12 13.85 -5.34
C VAL A 51 -9.76 13.08 -6.50
N PHE A 52 -9.26 11.88 -6.78
CA PHE A 52 -9.94 11.01 -7.72
C PHE A 52 -11.16 10.37 -7.07
N VAL A 53 -12.23 10.26 -7.85
CA VAL A 53 -13.45 9.54 -7.48
C VAL A 53 -13.80 8.48 -8.53
N ILE A 54 -14.30 7.35 -8.07
CA ILE A 54 -15.00 6.36 -8.89
C ILE A 54 -16.36 6.09 -8.23
N GLU A 55 -17.44 6.17 -9.03
CA GLU A 55 -18.73 5.59 -8.65
C GLU A 55 -18.64 4.07 -8.85
N TYR A 56 -18.66 3.34 -7.73
CA TYR A 56 -18.44 1.89 -7.73
C TYR A 56 -19.76 1.12 -7.74
N LYS A 57 -19.69 -0.14 -8.16
CA LYS A 57 -20.78 -1.12 -8.08
C LYS A 57 -20.49 -2.15 -7.01
N ASP A 58 -21.52 -2.83 -6.52
CA ASP A 58 -21.35 -3.82 -5.43
C ASP A 58 -20.31 -4.90 -5.73
N ASP A 59 -20.11 -5.28 -7.00
CA ASP A 59 -19.08 -6.26 -7.42
C ASP A 59 -17.64 -5.73 -7.37
N ASP A 60 -17.45 -4.41 -7.22
CA ASP A 60 -16.13 -3.80 -7.07
C ASP A 60 -15.53 -3.96 -5.67
N ILE A 61 -16.38 -4.08 -4.66
CA ILE A 61 -15.96 -4.23 -3.27
C ILE A 61 -16.15 -5.69 -2.88
N ASP A 62 -15.08 -6.35 -2.43
CA ASP A 62 -15.18 -7.72 -1.91
C ASP A 62 -16.20 -7.77 -0.76
N ASN A 63 -17.24 -8.58 -0.91
CA ASN A 63 -18.29 -8.80 0.09
C ASN A 63 -17.75 -9.12 1.49
N ASN A 64 -16.55 -9.70 1.58
CA ASN A 64 -15.90 -9.95 2.87
C ASN A 64 -15.54 -8.66 3.63
N PHE A 65 -15.17 -7.59 2.93
CA PHE A 65 -14.93 -6.27 3.53
C PHE A 65 -16.22 -5.65 4.07
N ILE A 66 -17.31 -5.74 3.31
CA ILE A 66 -18.62 -5.18 3.70
C ILE A 66 -19.16 -5.94 4.93
N LYS A 67 -19.14 -7.28 4.89
CA LYS A 67 -19.61 -8.13 6.00
C LYS A 67 -18.77 -8.00 7.26
N THR A 68 -17.48 -7.71 7.13
CA THR A 68 -16.65 -7.50 8.33
C THR A 68 -17.04 -6.20 9.01
N THR A 69 -17.20 -5.09 8.27
CA THR A 69 -17.53 -3.77 8.83
C THR A 69 -18.82 -3.77 9.67
N THR A 70 -19.81 -4.60 9.32
CA THR A 70 -21.07 -4.72 10.05
C THR A 70 -21.02 -5.63 11.29
N ASN A 71 -20.04 -6.52 11.42
CA ASN A 71 -19.89 -7.47 12.54
C ASN A 71 -18.60 -7.21 13.34
N THR A 72 -18.61 -6.15 14.16
CA THR A 72 -17.44 -5.67 14.91
C THR A 72 -17.25 -6.35 16.28
N THR A 73 -18.29 -6.99 16.82
CA THR A 73 -18.34 -7.52 18.20
C THR A 73 -17.67 -8.87 18.41
N SER A 74 -17.38 -9.62 17.35
CA SER A 74 -16.87 -11.01 17.43
C SER A 74 -15.47 -11.20 16.84
N ARG A 75 -14.72 -10.13 16.59
CA ARG A 75 -13.41 -10.25 15.95
C ARG A 75 -12.32 -10.58 16.96
N ASP A 76 -11.42 -11.46 16.56
CA ASP A 76 -10.23 -11.77 17.33
C ASP A 76 -9.38 -10.50 17.54
N THR A 77 -8.85 -10.39 18.75
CA THR A 77 -7.84 -9.36 19.05
C THR A 77 -6.57 -9.69 18.28
N ILE A 78 -5.94 -8.67 17.73
CA ILE A 78 -4.71 -8.79 16.94
C ILE A 78 -3.62 -9.59 17.68
N THR A 79 -2.99 -10.55 16.99
CA THR A 79 -1.79 -11.24 17.48
C THR A 79 -0.51 -10.58 16.95
N GLU A 80 0.65 -10.90 17.52
CA GLU A 80 1.94 -10.42 16.98
C GLU A 80 2.18 -10.88 15.52
N LYS A 81 1.70 -12.08 15.18
CA LYS A 81 1.77 -12.60 13.80
C LYS A 81 0.90 -11.77 12.86
N ASP A 82 -0.33 -11.44 13.27
CA ASP A 82 -1.22 -10.59 12.47
C ASP A 82 -0.62 -9.20 12.29
N PHE A 83 -0.09 -8.61 13.37
CA PHE A 83 0.55 -7.29 13.36
C PHE A 83 1.70 -7.18 12.35
N LYS A 84 2.54 -8.22 12.24
CA LYS A 84 3.64 -8.28 11.26
C LYS A 84 3.17 -8.45 9.82
N ASN A 85 1.94 -8.92 9.60
CA ASN A 85 1.39 -9.20 8.28
C ASN A 85 0.19 -8.28 7.94
N LEU A 86 0.06 -7.14 8.63
CA LEU A 86 -0.95 -6.13 8.30
C LEU A 86 -0.66 -5.55 6.91
N GLU A 87 -1.68 -5.58 6.06
CA GLU A 87 -1.64 -4.98 4.72
C GLU A 87 -2.38 -3.64 4.70
N VAL A 88 -3.41 -3.52 5.53
CA VAL A 88 -4.29 -2.36 5.61
C VAL A 88 -4.75 -2.19 7.05
N ILE A 89 -4.86 -0.94 7.49
CA ILE A 89 -5.63 -0.58 8.67
C ILE A 89 -6.78 0.33 8.25
N PHE A 90 -7.88 0.26 8.99
CA PHE A 90 -9.08 1.03 8.67
C PHE A 90 -9.98 1.19 9.88
N TYR A 91 -10.83 2.19 9.83
CA TYR A 91 -11.94 2.37 10.75
C TYR A 91 -13.13 2.93 9.99
N GLU A 92 -14.29 2.84 10.62
CA GLU A 92 -15.56 3.27 10.08
C GLU A 92 -16.21 4.28 11.02
N ILE A 93 -16.76 5.35 10.43
CA ILE A 93 -17.62 6.31 11.10
C ILE A 93 -18.87 6.41 10.23
N ASP A 94 -20.02 6.09 10.82
CA ASP A 94 -21.29 6.00 10.10
C ASP A 94 -21.17 5.09 8.87
N GLU A 95 -21.42 5.59 7.66
CA GLU A 95 -21.35 4.85 6.39
C GLU A 95 -20.05 5.12 5.60
N VAL A 96 -19.04 5.70 6.25
CA VAL A 96 -17.76 6.07 5.63
C VAL A 96 -16.62 5.28 6.26
N ILE A 97 -15.83 4.63 5.41
CA ILE A 97 -14.63 3.87 5.84
C ILE A 97 -13.38 4.58 5.35
N TYR A 98 -12.45 4.79 6.27
CA TYR A 98 -11.15 5.40 6.01
C TYR A 98 -10.07 4.34 6.06
N PHE A 99 -9.27 4.22 5.00
CA PHE A 99 -8.22 3.21 4.88
C PHE A 99 -6.85 3.85 4.84
N GLN A 100 -5.90 3.19 5.48
CA GLN A 100 -4.48 3.45 5.33
C GLN A 100 -3.80 2.15 4.95
N ARG A 101 -3.12 2.16 3.80
CA ARG A 101 -2.33 1.04 3.35
C ARG A 101 -1.07 0.95 4.20
N ILE A 102 -0.78 -0.26 4.68
CA ILE A 102 0.46 -0.55 5.37
C ILE A 102 1.50 -0.98 4.35
N PHE A 103 2.54 -0.16 4.23
CA PHE A 103 3.71 -0.49 3.43
C PHE A 103 4.64 -1.35 4.28
N PRO A 104 5.34 -2.34 3.71
CA PRO A 104 6.31 -3.12 4.48
C PRO A 104 7.43 -2.24 5.07
N SER A 105 7.72 -1.09 4.43
CA SER A 105 8.58 -0.02 4.98
C SER A 105 8.21 0.45 6.38
N PHE A 106 6.93 0.36 6.75
CA PHE A 106 6.42 0.89 8.00
C PHE A 106 6.60 -0.09 9.15
N LEU A 107 6.88 -1.36 8.84
CA LEU A 107 7.17 -2.37 9.84
C LEU A 107 8.64 -2.30 10.25
N ILE A 108 8.87 -1.91 11.49
CA ILE A 108 10.19 -1.73 12.06
C ILE A 108 10.45 -2.87 13.04
N THR A 109 11.52 -3.63 12.79
CA THR A 109 11.94 -4.79 13.60
C THR A 109 13.36 -4.65 14.17
N SER A 110 13.99 -3.49 13.98
CA SER A 110 15.33 -3.21 14.50
C SER A 110 15.35 -3.02 16.03
N THR A 111 16.54 -3.09 16.63
CA THR A 111 16.76 -2.71 18.03
C THR A 111 16.59 -1.20 18.21
N TRP A 112 15.86 -0.77 19.25
CA TRP A 112 15.61 0.63 19.59
C TRP A 112 16.12 0.98 20.97
N LEU A 113 16.56 2.23 21.11
CA LEU A 113 16.61 2.92 22.40
C LEU A 113 15.26 3.58 22.63
N THR A 114 14.61 3.24 23.74
CA THR A 114 13.26 3.71 24.07
C THR A 114 13.25 4.34 25.44
N PHE A 115 12.78 5.58 25.50
CA PHE A 115 12.49 6.23 26.76
C PHE A 115 11.16 5.71 27.29
N ASP A 116 11.17 5.02 28.43
CA ASP A 116 9.98 4.39 29.01
C ASP A 116 10.07 4.38 30.54
N THR A 117 9.03 3.91 31.19
CA THR A 117 9.05 3.54 32.60
C THR A 117 9.83 2.23 32.76
N LEU A 118 10.88 2.27 33.57
CA LEU A 118 11.70 1.10 33.94
C LEU A 118 11.04 0.33 35.10
N ASP A 119 11.54 -0.87 35.41
CA ASP A 119 10.95 -1.83 36.37
C ASP A 119 10.69 -1.25 37.78
N LYS A 120 11.31 -0.11 38.12
CA LYS A 120 11.15 0.59 39.41
C LYS A 120 10.31 1.87 39.33
N GLY A 121 9.53 2.06 38.26
CA GLY A 121 8.71 3.26 38.05
C GLY A 121 9.50 4.51 37.65
N GLN A 122 10.84 4.43 37.59
CA GLN A 122 11.71 5.52 37.16
C GLN A 122 11.66 5.66 35.64
N LYS A 123 11.65 6.91 35.15
CA LYS A 123 11.79 7.20 33.72
C LYS A 123 13.25 7.05 33.31
N GLY A 124 13.50 6.35 32.20
CA GLY A 124 14.85 6.16 31.68
C GLY A 124 14.83 5.53 30.30
N VAL A 125 16.01 5.21 29.77
CA VAL A 125 16.16 4.59 28.44
C VAL A 125 16.40 3.09 28.61
N LYS A 126 15.70 2.27 27.82
CA LYS A 126 15.97 0.84 27.67
C LYS A 126 16.21 0.47 26.21
N ILE A 127 16.94 -0.61 26.01
CA ILE A 127 17.08 -1.24 24.69
C ILE A 127 15.94 -2.26 24.54
N ASP A 128 15.14 -2.15 23.47
CA ASP A 128 14.14 -3.17 23.13
C ASP A 128 14.13 -3.52 21.64
N GLN A 129 13.64 -4.71 21.33
CA GLN A 129 13.50 -5.24 19.97
C GLN A 129 12.02 -5.43 19.60
N LYS A 130 11.14 -4.57 20.11
CA LYS A 130 9.71 -4.68 19.84
C LYS A 130 9.44 -4.35 18.37
N THR A 131 8.56 -5.13 17.76
CA THR A 131 8.03 -4.80 16.44
C THR A 131 7.15 -3.57 16.56
N ARG A 132 7.40 -2.56 15.73
CA ARG A 132 6.63 -1.31 15.69
C ARG A 132 6.10 -1.10 14.28
N LEU A 133 4.92 -0.54 14.19
CA LEU A 133 4.35 -0.09 12.94
C LEU A 133 4.29 1.43 12.96
N LYS A 134 4.82 2.07 11.91
CA LYS A 134 4.66 3.51 11.73
C LYS A 134 3.18 3.80 11.41
N PHE A 135 2.50 4.45 12.34
CA PHE A 135 1.16 4.98 12.16
C PHE A 135 1.30 6.42 11.65
N GLU A 136 0.74 6.74 10.48
CA GLU A 136 0.85 8.08 9.90
C GLU A 136 -0.49 8.78 9.87
N ASN A 137 -0.46 10.10 10.06
CA ASN A 137 -1.62 10.97 9.99
C ASN A 137 -2.05 11.21 8.53
N ARG A 138 -2.58 10.17 7.87
CA ARG A 138 -3.04 10.23 6.47
C ARG A 138 -4.15 9.22 6.20
N THR A 139 -4.94 9.48 5.18
CA THR A 139 -5.86 8.51 4.57
C THR A 139 -5.39 8.20 3.16
N ASP A 140 -5.42 6.93 2.76
CA ASP A 140 -5.04 6.51 1.40
C ASP A 140 -6.28 6.31 0.52
N ILE A 141 -7.39 5.84 1.09
CA ILE A 141 -8.68 5.61 0.41
C ILE A 141 -9.81 5.96 1.36
N ILE A 142 -10.91 6.49 0.82
CA ILE A 142 -12.17 6.62 1.53
C ILE A 142 -13.27 5.90 0.75
N LEU A 143 -14.00 5.00 1.40
CA LEU A 143 -15.20 4.37 0.86
C LEU A 143 -16.43 5.02 1.48
N ASP A 144 -17.19 5.74 0.67
CA ASP A 144 -18.49 6.30 1.03
C ASP A 144 -19.59 5.37 0.54
N LYS A 145 -20.12 4.56 1.47
CA LYS A 145 -21.15 3.56 1.17
C LYS A 145 -22.49 4.19 0.84
N LYS A 146 -22.77 5.38 1.36
CA LYS A 146 -24.05 6.06 1.18
C LYS A 146 -24.22 6.53 -0.27
N ASN A 147 -23.13 7.06 -0.84
CA ASN A 147 -23.15 7.62 -2.19
C ASN A 147 -22.55 6.68 -3.25
N ASN A 148 -22.15 5.46 -2.87
CA ASN A 148 -21.44 4.50 -3.74
C ASN A 148 -20.20 5.10 -4.41
N LYS A 149 -19.43 5.88 -3.65
CA LYS A 149 -18.22 6.54 -4.12
C LYS A 149 -16.98 6.03 -3.39
N ILE A 150 -15.90 5.89 -4.13
CA ILE A 150 -14.57 5.63 -3.56
C ILE A 150 -13.62 6.74 -3.97
N TYR A 151 -12.90 7.29 -3.00
CA TYR A 151 -11.99 8.41 -3.16
C TYR A 151 -10.56 7.97 -2.91
N PHE A 152 -9.62 8.44 -3.71
CA PHE A 152 -8.21 8.10 -3.60
C PHE A 152 -7.33 9.15 -4.28
N MET A 153 -6.05 9.21 -3.88
CA MET A 153 -5.05 10.03 -4.58
C MET A 153 -4.10 9.19 -5.43
N VAL A 154 -3.91 7.92 -5.07
CA VAL A 154 -2.98 7.00 -5.74
C VAL A 154 -3.71 5.72 -6.08
N PHE A 155 -3.94 5.48 -7.37
CA PHE A 155 -4.71 4.31 -7.83
C PHE A 155 -4.12 2.98 -7.36
N ASN A 156 -2.79 2.85 -7.30
CA ASN A 156 -2.17 1.61 -6.80
C ASN A 156 -2.53 1.32 -5.32
N ASN A 157 -2.80 2.34 -4.49
CA ASN A 157 -3.31 2.09 -3.14
C ASN A 157 -4.72 1.50 -3.21
N LEU A 158 -5.59 2.07 -4.06
CA LEU A 158 -6.92 1.55 -4.34
C LEU A 158 -6.89 0.08 -4.78
N GLU A 159 -6.14 -0.21 -5.85
CA GLU A 159 -6.04 -1.56 -6.42
C GLU A 159 -5.50 -2.59 -5.41
N LYS A 160 -4.57 -2.20 -4.53
CA LYS A 160 -4.03 -3.09 -3.51
C LYS A 160 -5.05 -3.47 -2.44
N ILE A 161 -5.95 -2.56 -2.10
CA ILE A 161 -6.99 -2.81 -1.10
C ILE A 161 -8.18 -3.52 -1.76
N PHE A 162 -8.54 -3.10 -2.98
CA PHE A 162 -9.64 -3.60 -3.78
C PHE A 162 -9.19 -3.97 -5.21
N PRO A 163 -8.69 -5.20 -5.43
CA PRO A 163 -8.13 -5.62 -6.72
C PRO A 163 -9.09 -5.54 -7.91
N ASN A 164 -10.39 -5.61 -7.68
CA ASN A 164 -11.42 -5.51 -8.73
C ASN A 164 -11.41 -4.14 -9.43
N PHE A 165 -10.92 -3.09 -8.75
CA PHE A 165 -10.83 -1.76 -9.36
C PHE A 165 -9.80 -1.67 -10.48
N SER A 166 -8.89 -2.65 -10.61
CA SER A 166 -7.96 -2.74 -11.75
C SER A 166 -8.67 -2.62 -13.11
N LYS A 167 -9.95 -3.01 -13.20
CA LYS A 167 -10.78 -2.88 -14.39
C LYS A 167 -10.99 -1.44 -14.88
N TYR A 168 -10.87 -0.45 -13.99
CA TYR A 168 -11.02 0.97 -14.28
C TYR A 168 -9.72 1.62 -14.76
N TYR A 169 -8.57 0.95 -14.66
CA TYR A 169 -7.32 1.50 -15.17
C TYR A 169 -7.19 1.23 -16.67
N ARG A 170 -6.49 2.12 -17.36
CA ARG A 170 -6.14 1.96 -18.78
C ARG A 170 -5.15 0.82 -19.00
N GLU A 171 -5.09 0.32 -20.21
CA GLU A 171 -4.01 -0.54 -20.68
C GLU A 171 -2.94 0.32 -21.36
N ALA A 172 -1.67 -0.07 -21.28
CA ALA A 172 -0.63 0.57 -22.07
C ALA A 172 -0.88 0.28 -23.57
N SER A 173 -0.83 1.31 -24.39
CA SER A 173 -0.79 1.16 -25.85
C SER A 173 0.54 0.57 -26.32
N GLU A 174 0.58 0.10 -27.57
CA GLU A 174 1.81 -0.41 -28.17
C GLU A 174 2.91 0.66 -28.24
N ASP A 175 2.54 1.91 -28.54
CA ASP A 175 3.47 3.04 -28.53
C ASP A 175 4.07 3.31 -27.15
N GLU A 176 3.23 3.24 -26.10
CA GLU A 176 3.67 3.36 -24.71
C GLU A 176 4.58 2.20 -24.29
N PHE A 177 4.24 0.97 -24.69
CA PHE A 177 5.08 -0.19 -24.46
C PHE A 177 6.45 -0.04 -25.15
N ASN A 178 6.47 0.43 -26.38
CA ASN A 178 7.72 0.66 -27.12
C ASN A 178 8.59 1.73 -26.44
N LYS A 179 7.99 2.79 -25.90
CA LYS A 179 8.70 3.77 -25.07
C LYS A 179 9.23 3.18 -23.77
N PHE A 180 8.46 2.32 -23.11
CA PHE A 180 8.87 1.59 -21.92
C PHE A 180 10.07 0.66 -22.22
N LYS A 181 10.02 -0.08 -23.33
CA LYS A 181 11.10 -0.96 -23.82
C LYS A 181 12.37 -0.19 -24.22
N ALA A 182 12.21 1.01 -24.76
CA ALA A 182 13.32 1.90 -25.13
C ALA A 182 13.95 2.65 -23.93
N ASN A 183 13.44 2.47 -22.71
CA ASN A 183 13.97 3.14 -21.53
C ASN A 183 15.40 2.63 -21.23
N ASN A 184 16.35 3.55 -21.08
CA ASN A 184 17.77 3.23 -20.83
C ASN A 184 18.03 2.53 -19.48
N LEU A 185 17.08 2.54 -18.56
CA LEU A 185 17.19 1.86 -17.27
C LEU A 185 16.77 0.39 -17.33
N LEU A 186 16.02 -0.01 -18.34
CA LEU A 186 15.43 -1.34 -18.44
C LEU A 186 15.93 -2.06 -19.69
N LYS A 187 16.07 -3.38 -19.56
CA LYS A 187 16.27 -4.25 -20.71
C LYS A 187 15.06 -5.16 -20.81
N VAL A 188 14.18 -4.85 -21.74
CA VAL A 188 12.91 -5.57 -21.91
C VAL A 188 13.00 -6.46 -23.14
N ASP A 189 12.98 -7.78 -22.94
CA ASP A 189 12.97 -8.80 -24.00
C ASP A 189 11.60 -9.49 -24.03
N LEU A 190 10.57 -8.69 -24.32
CA LEU A 190 9.18 -9.12 -24.49
C LEU A 190 8.59 -8.38 -25.69
N GLU A 191 7.59 -8.99 -26.30
CA GLU A 191 6.81 -8.40 -27.40
C GLU A 191 5.41 -8.02 -26.91
N PHE A 192 4.88 -6.90 -27.43
CA PHE A 192 3.59 -6.37 -27.01
C PHE A 192 2.46 -7.40 -27.13
N LYS A 193 2.45 -8.15 -28.23
CA LYS A 193 1.47 -9.21 -28.53
C LYS A 193 1.42 -10.34 -27.49
N ASP A 194 2.49 -10.54 -26.72
CA ASP A 194 2.58 -11.59 -25.73
C ASP A 194 1.99 -11.14 -24.37
N LEU A 195 1.63 -9.87 -24.22
CA LEU A 195 1.15 -9.30 -22.97
C LEU A 195 -0.38 -9.37 -22.88
N GLY A 196 -0.87 -9.79 -21.71
CA GLY A 196 -2.30 -9.70 -21.40
C GLY A 196 -2.65 -8.36 -20.75
N LYS A 197 -3.94 -8.07 -20.67
CA LYS A 197 -4.52 -6.89 -20.02
C LYS A 197 -3.83 -6.53 -18.69
N ARG A 198 -3.65 -7.52 -17.81
CA ARG A 198 -3.01 -7.32 -16.49
C ARG A 198 -1.58 -6.77 -16.61
N GLN A 199 -0.78 -7.29 -17.54
CA GLN A 199 0.59 -6.82 -17.75
C GLN A 199 0.58 -5.41 -18.35
N LEU A 200 -0.30 -5.15 -19.32
CA LEU A 200 -0.43 -3.83 -19.95
C LEU A 200 -0.87 -2.75 -18.96
N THR A 201 -1.80 -3.05 -18.06
CA THR A 201 -2.20 -2.15 -16.97
C THR A 201 -1.03 -1.81 -16.05
N LYS A 202 -0.22 -2.81 -15.66
CA LYS A 202 0.96 -2.57 -14.81
C LYS A 202 2.01 -1.70 -15.51
N ILE A 203 2.24 -1.93 -16.80
CA ILE A 203 3.14 -1.11 -17.60
C ILE A 203 2.63 0.33 -17.66
N ALA A 204 1.34 0.56 -17.89
CA ALA A 204 0.76 1.90 -17.86
C ALA A 204 1.02 2.61 -16.53
N GLN A 205 0.75 1.94 -15.40
CA GLN A 205 1.02 2.48 -14.07
C GLN A 205 2.51 2.82 -13.88
N ILE A 206 3.42 1.93 -14.30
CA ILE A 206 4.86 2.18 -14.23
C ILE A 206 5.25 3.42 -15.05
N ILE A 207 4.73 3.54 -16.28
CA ILE A 207 5.00 4.69 -17.16
C ILE A 207 4.55 5.99 -16.49
N ASP A 208 3.38 6.00 -15.87
CA ASP A 208 2.85 7.19 -15.18
C ASP A 208 3.73 7.63 -13.99
N LYS A 209 4.53 6.71 -13.43
CA LYS A 209 5.50 6.95 -12.35
C LYS A 209 6.97 6.98 -12.77
N ILE A 210 7.28 6.78 -14.06
CA ILE A 210 8.65 6.49 -14.50
C ILE A 210 9.61 7.66 -14.24
N GLY A 211 9.14 8.91 -14.34
CA GLY A 211 9.96 10.10 -14.07
C GLY A 211 10.44 10.15 -12.62
N TYR A 212 9.53 9.96 -11.65
CA TYR A 212 9.89 9.89 -10.23
C TYR A 212 10.87 8.74 -9.95
N PHE A 213 10.64 7.59 -10.58
CA PHE A 213 11.55 6.44 -10.47
C PHE A 213 12.94 6.76 -11.02
N GLN A 214 13.04 7.45 -12.16
CA GLN A 214 14.31 7.89 -12.77
C GLN A 214 15.07 8.87 -11.86
N ASP A 215 14.37 9.86 -11.30
CA ASP A 215 14.97 10.85 -10.40
C ASP A 215 15.55 10.22 -9.12
N ASN A 216 14.96 9.10 -8.68
CA ASN A 216 15.33 8.40 -7.45
C ASN A 216 16.03 7.05 -7.70
N ILE A 217 16.61 6.84 -8.89
CA ILE A 217 17.13 5.54 -9.34
C ILE A 217 18.20 4.93 -8.42
N LYS A 218 18.99 5.75 -7.72
CA LYS A 218 20.02 5.27 -6.78
C LYS A 218 19.40 4.48 -5.63
N ASP A 219 18.30 4.98 -5.09
CA ASP A 219 17.58 4.32 -3.99
C ASP A 219 16.90 3.06 -4.49
N TYR A 220 16.25 3.11 -5.66
CA TYR A 220 15.65 1.94 -6.29
C TYR A 220 16.67 0.85 -6.64
N LYS A 221 17.89 1.18 -7.07
CA LYS A 221 18.95 0.18 -7.33
C LYS A 221 19.46 -0.49 -6.06
N LYS A 222 19.70 0.30 -5.00
CA LYS A 222 20.07 -0.23 -3.69
C LYS A 222 19.00 -1.20 -3.19
N TYR A 223 17.77 -0.81 -3.38
CA TYR A 223 16.60 -1.54 -2.95
C TYR A 223 16.35 -2.81 -3.77
N ALA A 224 16.44 -2.76 -5.10
CA ALA A 224 16.32 -3.94 -5.98
C ALA A 224 17.34 -5.02 -5.60
N LYS A 225 18.57 -4.63 -5.23
CA LYS A 225 19.62 -5.54 -4.75
C LYS A 225 19.25 -6.26 -3.45
N ASP A 226 18.56 -5.59 -2.52
CA ASP A 226 18.14 -6.20 -1.26
C ASP A 226 17.06 -7.29 -1.46
N TYR A 227 16.37 -7.28 -2.61
CA TYR A 227 15.26 -8.18 -2.95
C TYR A 227 15.52 -9.07 -4.18
N ASP A 228 16.76 -9.08 -4.69
CA ASP A 228 17.17 -9.84 -5.89
C ASP A 228 16.31 -9.55 -7.13
N ILE A 229 15.83 -8.31 -7.26
CA ILE A 229 15.03 -7.87 -8.41
C ILE A 229 15.96 -7.33 -9.50
N THR A 230 15.76 -7.79 -10.72
CA THR A 230 16.52 -7.38 -11.91
C THR A 230 15.83 -6.24 -12.66
N PHE A 231 16.62 -5.38 -13.32
CA PHE A 231 16.13 -4.41 -14.31
C PHE A 231 16.06 -5.01 -15.73
N GLU A 232 16.30 -6.32 -15.84
CA GLU A 232 16.03 -7.12 -17.04
C GLU A 232 14.65 -7.76 -16.91
N ILE A 233 13.80 -7.57 -17.92
CA ILE A 233 12.41 -8.04 -17.97
C ILE A 233 12.26 -8.93 -19.21
N ASN A 234 12.37 -10.24 -19.01
CA ASN A 234 12.27 -11.26 -20.06
C ASN A 234 11.01 -12.12 -19.87
N THR A 235 10.24 -11.90 -18.79
CA THR A 235 9.05 -12.67 -18.44
C THR A 235 7.93 -11.77 -17.92
N LYS A 236 6.69 -12.25 -18.02
CA LYS A 236 5.52 -11.53 -17.49
C LYS A 236 5.58 -11.37 -15.97
N ASP A 237 6.26 -12.27 -15.27
CA ASP A 237 6.42 -12.19 -13.82
C ASP A 237 7.41 -11.10 -13.40
N GLN A 238 8.45 -10.87 -14.17
CA GLN A 238 9.37 -9.74 -13.93
C GLN A 238 8.69 -8.37 -14.12
N ILE A 239 7.64 -8.26 -14.94
CA ILE A 239 6.78 -7.05 -14.97
C ILE A 239 6.10 -6.86 -13.60
N ASN A 240 5.63 -7.95 -12.98
CA ASN A 240 5.00 -7.90 -11.66
C ASN A 240 5.99 -7.48 -10.58
N GLU A 241 7.20 -8.03 -10.61
CA GLU A 241 8.27 -7.70 -9.66
C GLU A 241 8.75 -6.26 -9.83
N PHE A 242 8.95 -5.81 -11.06
CA PHE A 242 9.35 -4.43 -11.33
C PHE A 242 8.25 -3.43 -10.95
N HIS A 243 6.98 -3.75 -11.23
CA HIS A 243 5.85 -2.97 -10.72
C HIS A 243 5.87 -2.88 -9.19
N ALA A 244 6.07 -4.02 -8.52
CA ALA A 244 6.18 -4.04 -7.07
C ALA A 244 7.38 -3.22 -6.54
N LEU A 245 8.52 -3.28 -7.22
CA LEU A 245 9.69 -2.44 -6.92
C LEU A 245 9.32 -0.95 -6.96
N VAL A 246 8.61 -0.50 -8.00
CA VAL A 246 8.22 0.91 -8.19
C VAL A 246 7.21 1.37 -7.12
N PHE A 247 6.29 0.49 -6.70
CA PHE A 247 5.08 0.88 -5.95
C PHE A 247 4.95 0.33 -4.52
N GLU A 248 5.77 -0.63 -4.09
CA GLU A 248 5.56 -1.34 -2.82
C GLU A 248 6.55 -0.99 -1.71
N ASN A 249 7.65 -0.26 -1.97
CA ASN A 249 8.62 0.18 -0.95
C ASN A 249 8.81 -0.87 0.19
N PHE A 250 9.10 -2.12 -0.16
CA PHE A 250 9.48 -3.19 0.76
C PHE A 250 10.61 -2.65 1.67
N TYR A 251 10.51 -2.76 3.00
CA TYR A 251 11.71 -2.76 3.83
C TYR A 251 11.84 -4.12 4.48
N LYS A 252 13.10 -4.48 4.72
CA LYS A 252 13.62 -5.77 5.13
C LYS A 252 12.68 -6.55 6.07
N THR A 253 12.24 -7.71 5.61
CA THR A 253 12.17 -8.87 6.50
C THR A 253 13.58 -9.47 6.49
N PRO A 254 14.34 -9.50 7.60
CA PRO A 254 15.66 -10.11 7.58
C PRO A 254 15.53 -11.59 7.21
N HIS A 255 16.03 -11.96 6.04
CA HIS A 255 16.40 -13.35 5.78
C HIS A 255 17.46 -13.71 6.81
N LYS A 256 17.12 -14.60 7.74
CA LYS A 256 18.09 -15.25 8.63
C LYS A 256 19.13 -15.96 7.77
N SER A 257 20.27 -15.33 7.55
CA SER A 257 21.53 -16.01 7.22
C SER A 257 22.51 -15.78 8.37
N CYS A 258 22.16 -16.25 9.57
CA CYS A 258 23.18 -16.57 10.58
C CYS A 258 23.95 -17.80 10.09
N LYS A 259 24.90 -17.62 9.17
CA LYS A 259 26.07 -18.47 9.13
C LYS A 259 26.86 -18.18 10.39
N LYS A 260 26.69 -19.03 11.41
CA LYS A 260 27.65 -19.14 12.51
C LYS A 260 29.01 -19.49 11.91
N ASN A 261 29.87 -18.49 11.77
CA ASN A 261 31.31 -18.70 11.78
C ASN A 261 31.84 -18.00 13.03
N VAL A 262 31.95 -18.77 14.11
CA VAL A 262 32.81 -18.41 15.24
C VAL A 262 33.96 -19.43 15.22
N LYS A 263 35.05 -19.04 14.56
CA LYS A 263 36.43 -19.28 15.03
C LYS A 263 36.81 -17.90 15.62
N PHE A 264 37.25 -17.75 16.86
CA PHE A 264 38.27 -18.47 17.61
C PHE A 264 37.92 -18.49 19.10
#